data_AF-A0A6L8G7Z8-F1
#
_entry.id   AF-A0A6L8G7Z8-F1
#
_cell.length_a   1.000
_cell.length_b   1.000
_cell.length_c   1.000
_cell.angle_alpha   90.00
_cell.angle_beta   90.00
_cell.angle_gamma   90.00
#
_symmetry.space_group_name_H-M   'P 1'
#
loop_
_entity.id
_entity.type
_entity.pdbx_description
1 polymer ?
#
loop_
_entity_poly.entity_id
_entity_poly.type
_entity_poly.pdbx_seq_one_letter_code
_entity_poly.pdbx_strand_id
1 'polypeptide(L)' 'MTLGCHLGPDERGRIAMVFEAGDGSLFRQACADVARESTNLAAGLRRRGCDKGDWIAILTCQHPRTAVVQMAVFWLARWP' A
#
# COMPACT_ATOMS: atom_id res chain seq x y z
N MET A 1 -6.32 10.84 0.33
CA MET A 1 -6.66 10.34 -1.03
C MET A 1 -5.81 9.10 -1.29
N THR A 2 -6.36 7.99 -1.81
CA THR A 2 -5.60 6.76 -2.10
C THR A 2 -5.50 6.53 -3.61
N LEU A 3 -4.36 5.96 -4.02
CA LEU A 3 -3.99 5.75 -5.43
C LEU A 3 -5.07 4.95 -6.19
N GLY A 4 -5.54 3.84 -5.63
CA GLY A 4 -6.42 2.89 -6.31
C GLY A 4 -7.82 3.42 -6.71
N CYS A 5 -8.35 4.42 -6.02
CA CYS A 5 -9.69 4.95 -6.31
C CYS A 5 -9.75 5.89 -7.52
N HIS A 6 -8.60 6.31 -8.05
CA HIS A 6 -8.53 7.29 -9.15
C HIS A 6 -7.91 6.72 -10.42
N LEU A 7 -7.49 5.44 -10.42
CA LEU A 7 -6.83 4.86 -11.59
C LEU A 7 -7.87 4.40 -12.61
N GLY A 8 -7.87 5.06 -13.77
CA GLY A 8 -8.50 4.48 -14.96
C GLY A 8 -7.81 3.17 -15.38
N PRO A 9 -8.42 2.36 -16.29
CA PRO A 9 -7.81 1.14 -16.81
C PRO A 9 -6.38 1.36 -17.32
N ASP A 10 -6.14 2.48 -17.98
CA ASP A 10 -4.84 2.84 -18.57
C ASP A 10 -3.78 3.24 -17.53
N GLU A 11 -4.19 3.58 -16.31
CA GLU A 11 -3.28 4.05 -15.26
C GLU A 11 -2.78 2.92 -14.35
N ARG A 12 -3.39 1.73 -14.46
CA ARG A 12 -3.03 0.55 -13.66
C ARG A 12 -1.56 0.15 -13.83
N GLY A 13 -1.04 0.23 -15.05
CA GLY A 13 0.34 -0.11 -15.39
C GLY A 13 1.37 0.99 -15.10
N ARG A 14 0.94 2.20 -14.71
CA ARG A 14 1.87 3.31 -14.42
C ARG A 14 2.71 2.95 -13.20
N ILE A 15 4.00 3.30 -13.25
CA ILE A 15 4.89 3.10 -12.10
C ILE A 15 4.52 4.08 -11.00
N ALA A 16 4.16 3.54 -9.84
CA ALA A 16 3.79 4.30 -8.64
C ALA A 16 4.98 4.51 -7.71
N MET A 17 5.88 3.54 -7.65
CA MET A 17 7.06 3.59 -6.78
C MET A 17 8.30 3.09 -7.50
N VAL A 18 9.39 3.78 -7.25
CA VAL A 18 10.75 3.37 -7.60
C VAL A 18 11.57 3.39 -6.32
N PHE A 19 12.32 2.34 -6.07
CA PHE A 19 13.17 2.20 -4.92
C PHE A 19 14.51 1.59 -5.34
N GLU A 20 15.58 2.15 -4.83
CA GLU A 20 16.92 1.62 -5.00
C GLU A 20 17.32 0.88 -3.72
N ALA A 21 17.65 -0.40 -3.86
CA ALA A 21 18.15 -1.20 -2.75
C ALA A 21 19.63 -0.90 -2.49
N GLY A 22 20.15 -1.36 -1.35
CA GLY A 22 21.53 -1.09 -0.94
C GLY A 22 22.61 -1.68 -1.85
N ASP A 23 22.25 -2.63 -2.73
CA ASP A 23 23.12 -3.20 -3.76
C ASP A 23 23.06 -2.46 -5.11
N GLY A 24 22.30 -1.35 -5.18
CA GLY A 24 22.08 -0.56 -6.39
C GLY A 24 20.98 -1.11 -7.30
N SER A 25 20.29 -2.20 -6.93
CA SER A 25 19.18 -2.72 -7.72
C SER A 25 17.93 -1.83 -7.62
N LEU A 26 17.25 -1.64 -8.75
CA LEU A 26 16.02 -0.84 -8.81
C LEU A 26 14.78 -1.73 -8.75
N PHE A 27 13.96 -1.50 -7.73
CA PHE A 27 12.61 -2.01 -7.62
C PHE A 27 11.63 -0.98 -8.19
N ARG A 28 10.76 -1.43 -9.10
CA ARG A 28 9.67 -0.63 -9.64
C ARG A 28 8.36 -1.33 -9.36
N GLN A 29 7.38 -0.60 -8.84
CA GLN A 29 6.07 -1.15 -8.53
C GLN A 29 4.99 -0.33 -9.23
N ALA A 30 4.12 -1.02 -9.97
CA ALA A 30 3.01 -0.40 -10.67
C ALA A 30 1.87 -0.02 -9.71
N CYS A 31 1.06 0.96 -10.11
CA CYS A 31 -0.11 1.40 -9.37
C CYS A 31 -1.05 0.24 -9.00
N ALA A 32 -1.27 -0.70 -9.93
CA ALA A 32 -2.10 -1.88 -9.70
C ALA A 32 -1.54 -2.81 -8.62
N ASP A 33 -0.22 -2.98 -8.56
CA ASP A 33 0.42 -3.82 -7.55
C ASP A 33 0.32 -3.20 -6.16
N VAL A 34 0.57 -1.89 -6.05
CA VAL A 34 0.40 -1.14 -4.79
C VAL A 34 -1.04 -1.24 -4.30
N ALA A 35 -2.02 -1.08 -5.20
CA ALA A 35 -3.44 -1.22 -4.86
C ALA A 35 -3.77 -2.65 -4.37
N ARG A 36 -3.38 -3.67 -5.13
CA ARG A 36 -3.60 -5.08 -4.79
C ARG A 36 -2.98 -5.44 -3.44
N GLU A 37 -1.72 -5.10 -3.22
CA GLU A 37 -1.00 -5.42 -1.99
C GLU A 37 -1.57 -4.70 -0.78
N SER A 38 -1.88 -3.41 -0.91
CA SER A 38 -2.47 -2.62 0.19
C SER A 38 -3.87 -3.11 0.56
N THR A 39 -4.71 -3.47 -0.43
CA THR A 39 -6.03 -4.08 -0.17
C THR A 39 -5.91 -5.43 0.51
N ASN A 40 -4.99 -6.29 0.07
CA ASN A 40 -4.76 -7.60 0.68
C ASN A 40 -4.27 -7.48 2.13
N LEU A 41 -3.37 -6.52 2.37
CA LEU A 41 -2.86 -6.24 3.72
C LEU A 41 -3.96 -5.69 4.64
N ALA A 42 -4.79 -4.76 4.16
CA ALA A 42 -5.95 -4.27 4.90
C ALA A 42 -6.89 -5.41 5.31
N ALA A 43 -7.23 -6.30 4.37
CA ALA A 43 -8.04 -7.48 4.68
C ALA A 43 -7.35 -8.41 5.70
N GLY A 44 -6.03 -8.55 5.62
CA GLY A 44 -5.23 -9.32 6.58
C GLY A 44 -5.20 -8.72 7.98
N LEU A 45 -5.22 -7.39 8.10
CA LEU A 45 -5.30 -6.66 9.37
C LEU A 45 -6.71 -6.81 9.99
N ARG A 46 -7.78 -6.71 9.18
CA ARG A 46 -9.16 -6.98 9.65
C ARG A 46 -9.31 -8.38 10.24
N ARG A 47 -8.77 -9.40 9.57
CA ARG A 47 -8.78 -10.78 10.08
C ARG A 47 -8.04 -10.96 11.41
N ARG A 48 -7.17 -10.02 11.79
CA ARG A 48 -6.46 -10.00 13.07
C ARG A 48 -7.12 -9.13 14.14
N GLY A 49 -8.31 -8.61 13.85
CA GLY A 49 -9.10 -7.79 14.78
C GLY A 49 -8.84 -6.29 14.71
N CYS A 50 -8.02 -5.82 13.76
CA CYS A 50 -7.89 -4.38 13.54
C CYS A 50 -9.11 -3.84 12.80
N ASP A 51 -9.66 -2.74 13.26
CA ASP A 51 -10.79 -2.07 12.64
C ASP A 51 -10.58 -0.56 12.47
N LYS A 52 -11.57 0.08 11.87
CA LYS A 52 -11.60 1.53 11.70
C LYS A 52 -11.51 2.23 13.05
N GLY A 53 -10.54 3.12 13.17
CA GLY A 53 -10.29 3.90 14.40
C GLY A 53 -9.17 3.35 15.27
N ASP A 54 -8.69 2.13 15.00
CA ASP A 54 -7.56 1.57 15.73
C ASP A 54 -6.24 2.26 15.38
N TRP A 55 -5.37 2.36 16.39
CA TRP A 55 -4.01 2.84 16.21
C TRP A 55 -3.10 1.71 15.70
N ILE A 56 -2.53 1.91 14.51
CA ILE A 56 -1.60 0.95 13.91
C ILE A 56 -0.21 1.56 13.89
N ALA A 57 0.69 1.03 14.72
CA ALA A 57 2.09 1.41 14.71
C ALA A 57 2.82 0.78 13.51
N ILE A 58 3.58 1.59 12.78
CA ILE A 58 4.41 1.14 11.64
C ILE A 58 5.87 1.36 12.02
N LEU A 59 6.59 0.28 12.31
CA LEU A 59 8.02 0.32 12.60
C LEU A 59 8.80 -0.30 11.45
N THR A 60 9.21 0.53 10.50
CA THR A 60 9.92 0.12 9.29
C THR A 60 10.90 1.20 8.85
N CYS A 61 12.05 0.82 8.28
CA CYS A 61 12.91 1.75 7.55
C CYS A 61 12.22 2.28 6.27
N GLN A 62 12.85 3.24 5.58
CA GLN A 62 12.36 3.72 4.29
C GLN A 62 12.49 2.62 3.22
N HIS A 63 11.40 1.90 2.98
CA HIS A 63 11.31 0.78 2.05
C HIS A 63 9.92 0.81 1.36
N PRO A 64 9.72 0.31 0.13
CA PRO A 64 8.43 0.31 -0.56
C PRO A 64 7.27 -0.26 0.26
N ARG A 65 7.58 -1.26 1.09
CA ARG A 65 6.63 -1.86 2.03
C ARG A 65 6.00 -0.83 2.97
N THR A 66 6.72 0.20 3.37
CA THR A 66 6.21 1.26 4.25
C THR A 66 5.05 2.00 3.59
N ALA A 67 5.18 2.36 2.31
CA ALA A 67 4.11 3.02 1.56
C ALA A 67 2.89 2.10 1.37
N VAL A 68 3.11 0.80 1.08
CA VAL A 68 2.03 -0.19 0.99
C VAL A 68 1.27 -0.33 2.32
N VAL A 69 1.98 -0.37 3.45
CA VAL A 69 1.37 -0.44 4.79
C VAL A 69 0.55 0.82 5.07
N GLN A 70 1.09 2.02 4.79
CA GLN A 70 0.34 3.26 4.93
C GLN A 70 -0.94 3.26 4.08
N MET A 71 -0.87 2.81 2.83
CA MET A 71 -2.06 2.67 1.97
C MET A 71 -3.07 1.67 2.55
N ALA A 72 -2.61 0.55 3.11
CA ALA A 72 -3.49 -0.43 3.75
C ALA A 72 -4.23 0.16 4.96
N VAL A 73 -3.55 0.97 5.78
CA VAL A 73 -4.18 1.69 6.90
C VAL A 73 -5.24 2.67 6.41
N PHE A 74 -4.98 3.40 5.32
CA PHE A 74 -6.00 4.25 4.70
C PHE A 74 -7.20 3.46 4.16
N TRP A 75 -6.99 2.26 3.61
CA TRP A 75 -8.09 1.38 3.19
C TRP A 75 -8.95 0.91 4.37
N LEU A 76 -8.32 0.52 5.48
CA LEU A 76 -9.02 0.14 6.71
C LEU A 76 -9.92 1.28 7.21
N ALA A 77 -9.41 2.51 7.22
CA ALA A 77 -10.16 3.67 7.68
C ALA A 77 -11.39 4.02 6.80
N ARG A 78 -11.44 3.50 5.57
CA ARG A 78 -12.45 3.84 4.55
C ARG A 78 -13.49 2.74 4.33
N TRP A 79 -13.33 1.57 4.95
CA TRP A 79 -14.32 0.50 4.88
C TRP A 79 -15.61 0.92 5.63
N PRO A 80 -16.81 0.63 5.09
CA PRO A 80 -18.07 0.85 5.79
C PRO A 80 -18.17 0.07 7.11
#